data_AF-A0A1Y4AJQ9-F1
#
_entry.id   AF-A0A1Y4AJQ9-F1
#
_cell.length_a   1.000
_cell.length_b   1.000
_cell.length_c   1.000
_cell.angle_alpha   90.00
_cell.angle_beta   90.00
_cell.angle_gamma   90.00
#
_symmetry.space_group_name_H-M   'P 1'
#
loop_
_entity.id
_entity.type
_entity.pdbx_description
1 polymer ?
#
loop_
_entity_poly.entity_id
_entity_poly.type
_entity_poly.pdbx_seq_one_letter_code
_entity_poly.pdbx_strand_id
1 'polypeptide(L)'
;MDNDFYERAADAPLRAPDGFSEIATAAGVAASVAERNEMLAYALRTFSRGHEQLLERIVSGYEKAKRLQIRGMAAYAAIAVLALVVILAFPFPMDASLKVTVWLGFAGVLFVPFIPLWILLCNHVFAPDWNTYATWYRCRDRKGLGFEDLYRAMDMTRPQNR
;
A
#
# COMPACT_ATOMS: atom_id res chain seq x y z
N MET A 1 16.57 -4.01 -16.53
CA MET A 1 17.35 -2.79 -16.21
C MET A 1 16.73 -2.01 -15.05
N ASP A 2 15.93 -2.67 -14.19
CA ASP A 2 15.19 -2.03 -13.08
C ASP A 2 15.98 -1.98 -11.77
N ASN A 3 17.04 -2.79 -11.64
CA ASN A 3 17.85 -2.87 -10.42
C ASN A 3 18.53 -1.54 -10.11
N ASP A 4 19.02 -0.79 -11.10
CA ASP A 4 19.73 0.48 -10.88
C ASP A 4 18.90 1.55 -10.16
N PHE A 5 17.58 1.62 -10.41
CA PHE A 5 16.71 2.61 -9.75
C PHE A 5 16.41 2.20 -8.32
N TYR A 6 16.07 0.92 -8.10
CA TYR A 6 15.80 0.40 -6.76
C TYR A 6 17.08 0.34 -5.91
N GLU A 7 18.24 0.06 -6.50
CA GLU A 7 19.56 0.08 -5.84
C GLU A 7 19.98 1.51 -5.51
N ARG A 8 19.82 2.46 -6.45
CA ARG A 8 19.99 3.89 -6.15
C ARG A 8 18.95 4.41 -5.19
N ALA A 9 17.77 3.80 -5.04
CA ALA A 9 16.76 4.15 -4.04
C ALA A 9 16.98 3.43 -2.69
N ALA A 10 17.64 2.26 -2.68
CA ALA A 10 17.80 1.37 -1.52
C ALA A 10 18.69 1.91 -0.39
N ASP A 11 19.51 2.93 -0.65
CA ASP A 11 20.29 3.61 0.42
C ASP A 11 19.46 4.61 1.26
N ALA A 12 18.20 4.86 0.88
CA ALA A 12 17.27 5.38 1.88
C ALA A 12 17.07 4.24 2.87
N PRO A 13 17.00 4.49 4.20
CA PRO A 13 16.52 3.43 5.06
C PRO A 13 15.23 2.94 4.41
N LEU A 14 15.21 1.66 4.05
CA LEU A 14 13.98 0.90 4.17
C LEU A 14 13.58 1.12 5.64
N ARG A 15 12.95 2.26 5.93
CA ARG A 15 11.85 2.28 6.84
C ARG A 15 10.87 1.34 6.16
N ALA A 16 11.10 0.03 6.35
CA ALA A 16 10.06 -0.96 6.38
C ALA A 16 8.99 -0.26 7.18
N PRO A 17 7.90 0.19 6.53
CA PRO A 17 7.12 1.35 6.94
C PRO A 17 7.14 1.42 8.45
N ASP A 18 7.86 2.38 9.05
CA ASP A 18 8.04 2.45 10.51
C ASP A 18 6.67 2.45 11.23
N GLY A 19 5.60 2.63 10.46
CA GLY A 19 4.24 2.21 10.75
C GLY A 19 3.99 0.72 11.09
N PHE A 20 4.91 -0.24 11.12
CA PHE A 20 4.52 -1.64 11.43
C PHE A 20 4.01 -1.82 12.87
N SER A 21 4.53 -1.05 13.83
CA SER A 21 3.98 -0.95 15.19
C SER A 21 2.78 0.01 15.28
N GLU A 22 2.63 0.87 14.27
CA GLU A 22 1.75 2.03 14.28
C GLU A 22 0.47 1.81 13.44
N ILE A 23 0.48 0.86 12.50
CA ILE A 23 -0.64 0.44 11.64
C ILE A 23 -1.71 -0.30 12.47
N ALA A 24 -1.35 -0.82 13.65
CA ALA A 24 -2.31 -1.36 14.61
C ALA A 24 -2.91 -0.28 15.53
N THR A 25 -2.41 0.97 15.49
CA THR A 25 -2.93 2.10 16.28
C THR A 25 -3.55 3.16 15.38
N ALA A 26 -4.65 3.77 15.83
CA ALA A 26 -5.34 4.83 15.07
C ALA A 26 -4.40 6.00 14.66
N ALA A 27 -3.35 6.25 15.45
CA ALA A 27 -2.34 7.27 15.19
C ALA A 27 -1.46 6.95 13.96
N GLY A 28 -0.98 5.72 13.81
CA GLY A 28 -0.15 5.36 12.66
C GLY A 28 -0.95 5.23 11.37
N VAL A 29 -2.23 4.83 11.47
CA VAL A 29 -3.17 4.91 10.34
C VAL A 29 -3.36 6.38 9.93
N ALA A 30 -3.56 7.30 10.87
CA ALA A 30 -3.73 8.72 10.57
C ALA A 30 -2.46 9.35 9.96
N ALA A 31 -1.28 9.03 10.47
CA ALA A 31 0.01 9.49 9.93
C ALA A 31 0.23 8.99 8.50
N SER A 32 -0.07 7.72 8.22
CA SER A 32 0.04 7.16 6.87
C SER A 32 -0.94 7.81 5.88
N VAL A 33 -2.15 8.13 6.32
CA VAL A 33 -3.14 8.85 5.49
C VAL A 33 -2.68 10.28 5.22
N ALA A 34 -2.13 10.97 6.23
CA ALA A 34 -1.60 12.32 6.07
C ALA A 34 -0.45 12.36 5.06
N GLU A 35 0.52 11.45 5.16
CA GLU A 35 1.65 11.34 4.22
C GLU A 35 1.16 11.09 2.77
N ARG A 36 0.21 10.17 2.58
CA ARG A 36 -0.35 9.89 1.24
C ARG A 36 -1.08 11.10 0.66
N ASN A 37 -1.82 11.84 1.48
CA ASN A 37 -2.51 13.04 1.05
C ASN A 37 -1.53 14.14 0.66
N GLU A 38 -0.43 14.30 1.40
CA GLU A 38 0.63 15.25 1.09
C GLU A 38 1.31 14.91 -0.24
N MET A 39 1.65 13.64 -0.46
CA MET A 39 2.21 13.16 -1.73
C MET A 39 1.27 13.42 -2.90
N LEU A 40 -0.03 13.17 -2.74
CA LEU A 40 -1.02 13.42 -3.78
C LEU A 40 -1.17 14.93 -4.06
N ALA A 41 -1.22 15.76 -3.02
CA ALA A 41 -1.30 17.21 -3.16
C ALA A 41 -0.08 17.77 -3.89
N TYR A 42 1.11 17.24 -3.59
CA TYR A 42 2.33 17.59 -4.33
C TYR A 42 2.25 17.19 -5.80
N ALA A 43 1.78 15.97 -6.11
CA ALA A 43 1.65 15.51 -7.49
C ALA A 43 0.73 16.45 -8.28
N LEU A 44 -0.44 16.77 -7.73
CA LEU A 44 -1.42 17.67 -8.34
C LEU A 44 -0.83 19.08 -8.56
N ARG A 45 -0.10 19.61 -7.59
CA ARG A 45 0.52 20.94 -7.70
C ARG A 45 1.66 20.98 -8.73
N THR A 46 2.46 19.92 -8.79
CA THR A 46 3.72 19.90 -9.54
C THR A 46 3.53 19.45 -10.98
N PHE A 47 2.68 18.45 -11.22
CA PHE A 47 2.52 17.81 -12.53
C PHE A 47 1.28 18.27 -13.30
N SER A 48 0.45 19.14 -12.73
CA SER A 48 -0.72 19.71 -13.43
C SER A 48 -0.36 20.59 -14.63
N ARG A 49 0.90 21.01 -14.76
CA ARG A 49 1.37 21.81 -15.89
C ARG A 49 2.49 21.07 -16.62
N GLY A 50 2.26 20.72 -17.88
CA GLY A 50 3.26 20.10 -18.76
C GLY A 50 3.55 18.61 -18.52
N HIS A 51 2.89 17.98 -17.55
CA HIS A 51 3.09 16.58 -17.18
C HIS A 51 1.77 15.81 -17.00
N GLU A 52 0.73 16.17 -17.75
CA GLU A 52 -0.63 15.62 -17.58
C GLU A 52 -0.68 14.08 -17.64
N GLN A 53 0.03 13.46 -18.59
CA GLN A 53 0.11 12.00 -18.69
C GLN A 53 0.74 11.35 -17.44
N LEU A 54 1.76 12.00 -16.87
CA LEU A 54 2.42 11.53 -15.65
C LEU A 54 1.47 11.64 -14.45
N LEU A 55 0.77 12.77 -14.36
CA LEU A 55 -0.21 13.02 -13.31
C LEU A 55 -1.36 12.01 -13.38
N GLU A 56 -1.91 11.76 -14.56
CA GLU A 56 -2.99 10.81 -14.78
C GLU A 56 -2.58 9.40 -14.32
N ARG A 57 -1.36 8.98 -14.64
CA ARG A 57 -0.86 7.65 -14.24
C ARG A 57 -0.65 7.53 -12.73
N ILE A 58 -0.12 8.57 -12.07
CA ILE A 58 0.03 8.63 -10.61
C ILE A 58 -1.33 8.57 -9.91
N VAL A 59 -2.30 9.38 -10.38
CA VAL A 59 -3.65 9.44 -9.80
C VAL A 59 -4.40 8.14 -10.03
N SER A 60 -4.34 7.57 -11.24
CA SER A 60 -4.94 6.27 -11.56
C SER A 60 -4.33 5.15 -10.70
N GLY A 61 -3.00 5.14 -10.52
CA GLY A 61 -2.31 4.24 -9.62
C GLY A 61 -2.79 4.36 -8.17
N TYR A 62 -2.94 5.60 -7.67
CA TYR A 62 -3.47 5.88 -6.33
C TYR A 62 -4.90 5.38 -6.14
N GLU A 63 -5.80 5.69 -7.08
CA GLU A 63 -7.20 5.25 -7.02
C GLU A 63 -7.32 3.72 -7.09
N LYS A 64 -6.52 3.09 -7.95
CA LYS A 64 -6.44 1.64 -8.07
C LYS A 64 -5.97 1.02 -6.75
N ALA A 65 -4.89 1.53 -6.17
CA ALA A 65 -4.38 1.07 -4.87
C ALA A 65 -5.45 1.18 -3.77
N LYS A 66 -6.11 2.34 -3.66
CA LYS A 66 -7.18 2.59 -2.70
C LYS A 66 -8.35 1.61 -2.89
N ARG A 67 -8.80 1.42 -4.14
CA ARG A 67 -9.92 0.53 -4.47
C ARG A 67 -9.59 -0.93 -4.15
N LEU A 68 -8.37 -1.39 -4.43
CA LEU A 68 -7.91 -2.74 -4.12
C LEU A 68 -7.76 -2.97 -2.61
N GLN A 69 -7.23 -1.99 -1.88
CA GLN A 69 -7.15 -2.05 -0.41
C GLN A 69 -8.54 -2.20 0.20
N ILE A 70 -9.52 -1.39 -0.23
CA ILE A 70 -10.91 -1.48 0.26
C ILE A 70 -11.56 -2.80 -0.12
N ARG A 71 -11.44 -3.23 -1.38
CA ARG A 71 -12.05 -4.48 -1.86
C ARG A 71 -11.48 -5.70 -1.16
N GLY A 72 -10.18 -5.75 -0.93
CA GLY A 72 -9.55 -6.83 -0.19
C GLY A 72 -9.99 -6.88 1.26
N MET A 73 -10.08 -5.73 1.93
CA MET A 73 -10.62 -5.66 3.29
C MET A 73 -12.09 -6.09 3.36
N ALA A 74 -12.92 -5.71 2.38
CA ALA A 74 -14.31 -6.12 2.32
C ALA A 74 -14.47 -7.62 2.06
N ALA A 75 -13.72 -8.19 1.11
CA ALA A 75 -13.72 -9.63 0.83
C ALA A 75 -13.23 -10.42 2.06
N TYR A 76 -12.22 -9.90 2.74
CA TYR A 76 -11.69 -10.49 3.96
C TYR A 76 -12.70 -10.48 5.11
N ALA A 77 -13.37 -9.35 5.35
CA ALA A 77 -14.44 -9.26 6.34
C ALA A 77 -15.59 -10.24 6.03
N ALA A 78 -15.96 -10.39 4.75
CA ALA A 78 -16.97 -11.37 4.34
C ALA A 78 -16.53 -12.82 4.65
N ILE A 79 -15.27 -13.18 4.37
CA ILE A 79 -14.73 -14.50 4.69
C ILE A 79 -14.71 -14.74 6.20
N ALA A 80 -14.32 -13.73 6.99
CA ALA A 80 -14.32 -13.83 8.46
C ALA A 80 -15.74 -14.07 9.02
N VAL A 81 -16.74 -13.35 8.50
CA VAL A 81 -18.15 -13.55 8.88
C VAL A 81 -18.65 -14.93 8.45
N LEU A 82 -18.32 -15.38 7.23
CA LEU A 82 -18.69 -16.71 6.75
C LEU A 82 -18.07 -17.81 7.63
N ALA A 83 -16.79 -17.68 7.97
CA ALA A 83 -16.11 -18.59 8.87
C ALA A 83 -16.80 -18.64 10.25
N LEU A 84 -17.19 -17.47 10.79
CA LEU A 84 -17.94 -17.39 12.05
C LEU A 84 -19.29 -18.13 11.97
N VAL A 85 -20.04 -17.98 10.88
CA VAL A 85 -21.33 -18.68 10.68
C VAL A 85 -21.12 -20.20 10.62
N VAL A 86 -20.11 -20.67 9.88
CA VAL A 86 -19.77 -22.10 9.82
C VAL A 86 -19.40 -22.64 11.21
N ILE A 87 -18.64 -21.87 11.99
CA ILE A 87 -18.24 -22.25 13.35
C ILE A 87 -19.47 -22.40 14.27
N LEU A 88 -20.43 -21.46 14.20
CA LEU A 88 -21.66 -21.53 14.98
C LEU A 88 -22.55 -22.71 14.55
N ALA A 89 -22.49 -23.10 13.29
CA ALA A 89 -23.29 -24.20 12.74
C ALA A 89 -22.68 -25.59 13.01
N PHE A 90 -21.37 -25.71 13.22
CA PHE A 90 -20.71 -27.01 13.41
C PHE A 90 -20.78 -27.51 14.87
N PRO A 91 -21.32 -28.73 15.11
CA PRO A 91 -21.44 -29.30 16.44
C PRO A 91 -20.11 -29.95 16.87
N PHE A 92 -19.09 -29.13 17.14
CA PHE A 92 -17.86 -29.63 17.74
C PHE A 92 -18.09 -30.02 19.22
N PRO A 93 -17.63 -31.19 19.69
CA PRO A 93 -17.74 -31.62 21.08
C PRO A 93 -16.66 -30.95 21.96
N MET A 94 -16.62 -29.62 21.98
CA MET A 94 -15.73 -28.83 22.81
C MET A 94 -16.53 -27.81 23.60
N ASP A 95 -16.04 -27.45 24.78
CA ASP A 95 -16.60 -26.35 25.56
C ASP A 95 -16.55 -25.03 24.77
N ALA A 96 -17.61 -24.23 24.89
CA ALA A 96 -17.78 -23.00 24.14
C ALA A 96 -16.62 -21.99 24.35
N SER A 97 -16.08 -21.92 25.56
CA SER A 97 -14.93 -21.08 25.91
C SER A 97 -13.62 -21.53 25.22
N LEU A 98 -13.40 -22.84 25.11
CA LEU A 98 -12.23 -23.41 24.46
C LEU A 98 -12.27 -23.18 22.94
N LYS A 99 -13.46 -23.34 22.33
CA LYS A 99 -13.69 -23.02 20.91
C LYS A 99 -13.35 -21.57 20.59
N VAL A 100 -13.85 -20.65 21.41
CA VAL A 100 -13.59 -19.21 21.24
C VAL A 100 -12.10 -18.92 21.35
N THR A 101 -11.39 -19.52 22.31
CA THR A 101 -9.96 -19.26 22.55
C THR A 101 -9.07 -19.80 21.43
N VAL A 102 -9.29 -21.05 21.00
CA VAL A 102 -8.53 -21.66 19.89
C VAL A 102 -8.73 -20.87 18.59
N TRP A 103 -9.96 -20.41 18.33
CA TRP A 103 -10.24 -19.60 17.15
C TRP A 103 -9.81 -18.14 17.27
N LEU A 104 -9.78 -17.55 18.47
CA LEU A 104 -9.12 -16.25 18.67
C LEU A 104 -7.62 -16.37 18.37
N GLY A 105 -7.01 -17.50 18.71
CA GLY A 105 -5.64 -17.84 18.34
C GLY A 105 -5.48 -17.96 16.82
N PHE A 106 -6.36 -18.71 16.15
CA PHE A 106 -6.33 -18.86 14.69
C PHE A 106 -6.59 -17.55 13.95
N ALA A 107 -7.55 -16.74 14.44
CA ALA A 107 -7.82 -15.40 13.95
C ALA A 107 -6.61 -14.51 14.18
N GLY A 108 -5.99 -14.48 15.37
CA GLY A 108 -4.75 -13.75 15.61
C GLY A 108 -3.64 -14.14 14.63
N VAL A 109 -3.44 -15.44 14.41
CA VAL A 109 -2.39 -15.97 13.51
C VAL A 109 -2.68 -15.68 12.03
N LEU A 110 -3.94 -15.63 11.60
CA LEU A 110 -4.30 -15.30 10.21
C LEU A 110 -4.42 -13.80 9.96
N PHE A 111 -4.96 -13.03 10.91
CA PHE A 111 -5.20 -11.60 10.78
C PHE A 111 -3.92 -10.78 10.85
N VAL A 112 -3.02 -11.10 11.78
CA VAL A 112 -1.77 -10.35 11.99
C VAL A 112 -0.87 -10.33 10.74
N PRO A 113 -0.64 -11.45 10.00
CA PRO A 113 0.16 -11.43 8.78
C PRO A 113 -0.65 -11.05 7.53
N PHE A 114 -1.97 -11.28 7.48
CA PHE A 114 -2.76 -11.02 6.27
C PHE A 114 -2.83 -9.53 5.92
N ILE A 115 -3.10 -8.67 6.90
CA ILE A 115 -3.20 -7.22 6.69
C ILE A 115 -1.91 -6.65 6.09
N PRO A 116 -0.71 -6.86 6.67
CA PRO A 116 0.53 -6.34 6.10
C PRO A 116 0.86 -6.96 4.75
N LEU A 117 0.64 -8.27 4.57
CA LEU A 117 0.87 -8.94 3.29
C LEU A 117 -0.03 -8.37 2.18
N TRP A 118 -1.29 -8.12 2.48
CA TRP A 118 -2.26 -7.57 1.53
C TRP A 118 -1.90 -6.14 1.12
N ILE A 119 -1.45 -5.30 2.06
CA ILE A 119 -0.98 -3.94 1.78
C ILE A 119 0.27 -3.99 0.89
N LEU A 120 1.24 -4.86 1.19
CA LEU A 120 2.43 -5.06 0.36
C LEU A 120 2.04 -5.49 -1.06
N LEU A 121 1.11 -6.45 -1.19
CA LEU A 121 0.62 -6.93 -2.48
C LEU A 121 -0.07 -5.81 -3.27
N CYS A 122 -0.90 -5.00 -2.60
CA CYS A 122 -1.55 -3.84 -3.20
C CYS A 122 -0.55 -2.82 -3.74
N ASN A 123 0.51 -2.54 -2.99
CA ASN A 123 1.48 -1.51 -3.36
C ASN A 123 2.52 -2.01 -4.37
N HIS A 124 3.04 -3.24 -4.23
CA HIS A 124 4.10 -3.74 -5.10
C HIS A 124 3.60 -4.47 -6.35
N VAL A 125 2.47 -5.16 -6.27
CA VAL A 125 1.97 -6.00 -7.37
C VAL A 125 0.85 -5.31 -8.12
N PHE A 126 -0.13 -4.72 -7.42
CA PHE A 126 -1.35 -4.26 -8.06
C PHE A 126 -1.36 -2.77 -8.45
N ALA A 127 -0.59 -1.93 -7.75
CA ALA A 127 -0.45 -0.50 -8.03
C ALA A 127 1.02 -0.05 -8.03
N PRO A 128 1.87 -0.63 -8.91
CA PRO A 128 3.30 -0.34 -8.95
C PRO A 128 3.57 1.15 -9.24
N ASP A 129 2.78 1.78 -10.10
CA ASP A 129 2.96 3.19 -10.48
C ASP A 129 2.87 4.15 -9.27
N TRP A 130 1.93 3.92 -8.35
CA TRP A 130 1.82 4.71 -7.12
C TRP A 130 3.02 4.47 -6.19
N ASN A 131 3.48 3.23 -6.10
CA ASN A 131 4.63 2.88 -5.27
C ASN A 131 5.94 3.46 -5.82
N THR A 132 6.13 3.44 -7.14
CA THR A 132 7.26 4.07 -7.82
C THR A 132 7.27 5.57 -7.56
N TYR A 133 6.13 6.25 -7.68
CA TYR A 133 6.01 7.66 -7.36
C TYR A 133 6.28 7.96 -5.88
N ALA A 134 5.70 7.20 -4.96
CA ALA A 134 5.91 7.39 -3.52
C ALA A 134 7.39 7.19 -3.14
N THR A 135 8.07 6.22 -3.76
CA THR A 135 9.50 5.97 -3.56
C THR A 135 10.34 7.13 -4.08
N TRP A 136 10.03 7.62 -5.28
CA TRP A 136 10.68 8.80 -5.85
C TRP A 136 10.47 10.05 -4.97
N TYR A 137 9.23 10.31 -4.52
CA TYR A 137 8.89 11.47 -3.69
C TYR A 137 9.73 11.51 -2.41
N ARG A 138 9.87 10.37 -1.73
CA ARG A 138 10.67 10.26 -0.49
C ARG A 138 12.17 10.44 -0.73
N CYS A 139 12.65 10.04 -1.90
CA CYS A 139 14.08 10.10 -2.23
C CYS A 139 14.48 11.39 -2.95
N ARG A 140 13.54 12.19 -3.47
CA ARG A 140 13.83 13.31 -4.37
C ARG A 140 14.79 14.32 -3.77
N ASP A 141 14.55 14.75 -2.52
CA ASP A 141 15.29 15.86 -1.90
C ASP A 141 16.65 15.37 -1.38
N ARG A 142 16.74 14.09 -1.01
CA ARG A 142 17.96 13.49 -0.46
C ARG A 142 18.94 13.02 -1.54
N LYS A 143 18.44 12.53 -2.67
CA LYS A 143 19.24 11.96 -3.77
C LYS A 143 19.28 12.84 -5.02
N GLY A 144 18.64 14.01 -4.97
CA GLY A 144 18.56 14.93 -6.11
C GLY A 144 17.86 14.33 -7.32
N LEU A 145 16.88 13.43 -7.11
CA LEU A 145 16.19 12.76 -8.21
C LEU A 145 15.40 13.77 -9.02
N GLY A 146 15.65 13.79 -10.32
CA GLY A 146 14.94 14.63 -11.26
C GLY A 146 13.61 13.99 -11.70
N PHE A 147 12.83 14.75 -12.46
CA PHE A 147 11.64 14.20 -13.10
C PHE A 147 12.00 13.11 -14.13
N GLU A 148 13.17 13.19 -14.76
CA GLU A 148 13.61 12.18 -15.73
C GLU A 148 13.77 10.80 -15.10
N ASP A 149 14.22 10.74 -13.84
CA ASP A 149 14.31 9.48 -13.09
C ASP A 149 12.93 8.88 -12.83
N LEU A 150 11.93 9.73 -12.55
CA LEU A 150 10.54 9.31 -12.35
C LEU A 150 9.90 8.80 -13.64
N TYR A 151 10.10 9.51 -14.75
CA TYR A 151 9.63 9.09 -16.08
C TYR A 151 10.24 7.75 -16.47
N ARG A 152 11.56 7.59 -16.28
CA ARG A 152 12.26 6.34 -16.54
C ARG A 152 11.78 5.19 -15.65
N ALA A 153 11.55 5.45 -14.36
CA ALA A 153 11.08 4.43 -13.42
C ALA A 153 9.62 3.98 -13.67
N MET A 154 8.80 4.84 -14.29
CA MET A 154 7.44 4.48 -14.71
C MET A 154 7.36 4.00 -16.16
N ASP A 155 8.50 3.81 -16.82
CA ASP A 155 8.58 3.41 -18.23
C ASP A 155 7.75 4.35 -19.14
N MET A 156 7.90 5.66 -18.91
CA MET A 156 7.22 6.72 -19.65
C MET A 156 8.23 7.57 -20.40
N THR A 157 7.91 7.92 -21.64
CA THR A 157 8.66 8.93 -22.40
C THR A 157 8.25 10.32 -21.95
N ARG A 158 9.25 11.18 -21.70
CA ARG A 158 8.98 12.59 -21.39
C ARG A 158 8.31 13.23 -22.61
N PRO A 159 7.23 14.01 -22.43
CA PRO A 159 6.72 14.82 -23.54
C PRO A 159 7.85 15.76 -23.98
N GLN A 160 8.32 15.60 -25.22
CA GLN A 160 9.23 16.56 -25.83
C GLN A 160 8.42 17.84 -26.01
N ASN A 161 8.69 18.85 -25.19
CA ASN A 161 8.13 20.18 -25.40
C ASN A 161 8.47 20.61 -26.84
N ARG A 162 7.43 20.76 -27.66
CA ARG A 162 7.43 21.67 -28.80
C ARG A 162 6.98 23.03 -28.32
#